data_AF-A0A928CBP3-F1
#
_entry.id   AF-A0A928CBP3-F1
#
_cell.length_a   1.000
_cell.length_b   1.000
_cell.length_c   1.000
_cell.angle_alpha   90.00
_cell.angle_beta   90.00
_cell.angle_gamma   90.00
#
_symmetry.space_group_name_H-M   'P 1'
#
loop_
_entity.id
_entity.type
_entity.pdbx_description
1 polymer ?
#
loop_
_entity_poly.entity_id
_entity_poly.type
_entity_poly.pdbx_seq_one_letter_code
_entity_poly.pdbx_strand_id
1 'polypeptide(L)'
;MGLKGDFSWIQCMRQGGRKAISFTLTCNNMLQSETFDAAIIDGSAQLQPMMFRQLNLPAKKSLRFDFDTVGWDWCQGDTFAILDKKGQVDKKWQLNLKVPAPGDCKECHGTHKCRYCNGIGRITNYKTHEISSCQTCYGTGICQTCYVPMRNQQFFDNGYNPMPNLEMNRQRRINDLRMRIYELQSKIDKMEWDERMARRRGTNVSSYFLSRSLLQLKYTYQTQIIKLQSELRQLENNF
;
A
#
# COMPACT_ATOMS: atom_id res chain seq x y z
N MET A 1 22.27 10.04 17.42
CA MET A 1 20.99 9.34 17.16
C MET A 1 21.19 7.84 17.29
N GLY A 2 20.66 7.27 18.38
CA GLY A 2 20.72 5.87 18.78
C GLY A 2 19.63 4.99 18.18
N LEU A 3 18.97 5.43 17.09
CA LEU A 3 17.96 4.65 16.39
C LEU A 3 18.60 3.58 15.49
N LYS A 4 18.10 2.35 15.59
CA LYS A 4 18.41 1.22 14.70
C LYS A 4 17.13 0.66 14.11
N GLY A 5 17.18 0.32 12.82
CA GLY A 5 16.06 -0.26 12.09
C GLY A 5 16.38 -1.67 11.62
N ASP A 6 15.38 -2.54 11.59
CA ASP A 6 15.49 -3.88 11.01
C ASP A 6 14.18 -4.32 10.35
N PHE A 7 14.29 -5.16 9.32
CA PHE A 7 13.16 -5.76 8.62
C PHE A 7 12.98 -7.21 9.04
N SER A 8 11.74 -7.59 9.32
CA SER A 8 11.42 -8.96 9.73
C SER A 8 10.07 -9.40 9.17
N TRP A 9 9.87 -10.71 9.08
CA TRP A 9 8.58 -11.30 8.71
C TRP A 9 7.67 -11.41 9.93
N ILE A 10 6.41 -11.03 9.77
CA ILE A 10 5.36 -11.15 10.79
C ILE A 10 4.14 -11.88 10.21
N GLN A 11 3.26 -12.39 11.07
CA GLN A 11 1.90 -12.74 10.68
C GLN A 11 1.04 -11.48 10.77
N CYS A 12 0.47 -11.07 9.64
CA CYS A 12 -0.41 -9.91 9.52
C CYS A 12 -1.85 -10.32 9.77
N MET A 13 -2.43 -9.80 10.85
CA MET A 13 -3.80 -10.14 11.25
C MET A 13 -4.83 -9.52 10.31
N ARG A 14 -4.60 -8.28 9.83
CA ARG A 14 -5.51 -7.60 8.90
C ARG A 14 -5.53 -8.22 7.50
N GLN A 15 -4.53 -9.02 7.16
CA GLN A 15 -4.50 -9.83 5.92
C GLN A 15 -4.92 -11.29 6.18
N GLY A 16 -5.64 -11.57 7.26
CA GLY A 16 -6.15 -12.92 7.55
C GLY A 16 -5.07 -13.89 8.03
N GLY A 17 -4.06 -13.40 8.74
CA GLY A 17 -2.94 -14.21 9.25
C GLY A 17 -1.85 -14.50 8.22
N ARG A 18 -1.95 -13.90 7.01
CA ARG A 18 -0.92 -14.01 5.98
C ARG A 18 0.40 -13.39 6.45
N LYS A 19 1.52 -13.91 5.96
CA LYS A 19 2.82 -13.32 6.29
C LYS A 19 3.00 -11.99 5.57
N ALA A 20 3.50 -10.99 6.29
CA ALA A 20 3.87 -9.68 5.77
C ALA A 20 5.24 -9.27 6.31
N ILE A 21 5.88 -8.31 5.66
CA ILE A 21 7.13 -7.73 6.15
C ILE A 21 6.80 -6.58 7.09
N SER A 22 7.60 -6.43 8.15
CA SER A 22 7.50 -5.37 9.13
C SER A 22 8.86 -4.70 9.32
N PHE A 23 8.86 -3.38 9.41
CA PHE A 23 10.02 -2.61 9.80
C PHE A 23 9.91 -2.22 11.28
N THR A 24 10.94 -2.56 12.06
CA THR A 24 11.01 -2.19 13.48
C THR A 24 12.14 -1.20 13.71
N LEU A 25 11.80 -0.04 14.26
CA LEU A 25 12.75 0.97 14.69
C LEU A 25 12.90 0.91 16.21
N THR A 26 14.12 0.72 16.70
CA THR A 26 14.45 0.63 18.12
C THR A 26 15.34 1.79 18.56
N CYS A 27 15.02 2.40 19.69
CA CYS A 27 15.89 3.37 20.35
C CYS A 27 16.87 2.65 21.29
N ASN A 28 18.15 2.62 20.90
CA ASN A 28 19.20 1.98 21.69
C ASN A 28 19.76 2.87 22.80
N ASN A 29 19.32 4.12 22.91
CA ASN A 29 19.71 4.96 24.05
C ASN A 29 19.20 4.35 25.35
N MET A 30 20.02 4.41 26.39
CA MET A 30 19.65 3.83 27.68
C MET A 30 18.69 4.69 28.49
N LEU A 31 18.79 6.02 28.36
CA LEU A 31 18.11 6.98 29.25
C LEU A 31 17.36 8.09 28.50
N GLN A 32 17.61 8.27 27.21
CA GLN A 32 17.05 9.39 26.43
C GLN A 32 16.08 8.88 25.37
N SER A 33 14.89 9.46 25.35
CA SER A 33 13.95 9.34 24.24
C SER A 33 14.45 10.11 23.03
N GLU A 34 14.10 9.66 21.82
CA GLU A 34 14.41 10.39 20.59
C GLU A 34 13.13 10.84 19.90
N THR A 35 13.08 12.13 19.58
CA THR A 35 12.03 12.71 18.73
C THR A 35 12.55 12.87 17.32
N PHE A 36 11.81 12.37 16.33
CA PHE A 36 12.22 12.39 14.93
C PHE A 36 11.03 12.49 13.98
N ASP A 37 11.31 12.95 12.77
CA ASP A 37 10.40 12.82 11.63
C ASP A 37 10.81 11.60 10.82
N ALA A 38 9.85 10.91 10.22
CA ALA A 38 10.09 9.74 9.39
C ALA A 38 9.25 9.76 8.12
N ALA A 39 9.71 9.02 7.12
CA ALA A 39 8.99 8.77 5.89
C ALA A 39 9.11 7.31 5.49
N ILE A 40 8.04 6.73 4.98
CA ILE A 40 8.10 5.49 4.20
C ILE A 40 7.99 5.87 2.73
N ILE A 41 8.98 5.44 1.95
CA ILE A 41 9.12 5.76 0.52
C ILE A 41 9.02 4.45 -0.23
N ASP A 42 8.11 4.39 -1.20
CA ASP A 42 7.96 3.24 -2.08
C ASP A 42 9.15 3.13 -3.05
N GLY A 43 9.68 1.91 -3.22
CA GLY A 43 10.84 1.63 -4.05
C GLY A 43 10.64 1.90 -5.55
N SER A 44 9.38 1.96 -6.00
CA SER A 44 8.99 2.24 -7.38
C SER A 44 8.61 3.72 -7.63
N ALA A 45 8.61 4.55 -6.58
CA ALA A 45 8.18 5.95 -6.61
C ALA A 45 6.79 6.18 -7.27
N GLN A 46 5.92 5.18 -7.24
CA GLN A 46 4.52 5.23 -7.66
C GLN A 46 3.62 5.77 -6.55
N LEU A 47 3.94 5.48 -5.28
CA LEU A 47 3.19 5.97 -4.13
C LEU A 47 3.84 7.21 -3.54
N GLN A 48 3.00 8.16 -3.12
CA GLN A 48 3.46 9.31 -2.33
C GLN A 48 4.08 8.83 -1.01
N PRO A 49 5.21 9.43 -0.56
CA PRO A 49 5.80 9.07 0.72
C PRO A 49 4.81 9.22 1.87
N MET A 50 4.73 8.20 2.73
CA MET A 50 3.95 8.25 3.95
C MET A 50 4.76 8.95 5.04
N MET A 51 4.34 10.14 5.43
CA MET A 51 5.07 11.01 6.35
C MET A 51 4.58 10.86 7.79
N PHE A 52 5.52 10.77 8.72
CA PHE A 52 5.28 10.78 10.15
C PHE A 52 6.07 11.93 10.77
N ARG A 53 5.40 12.79 11.53
CA ARG A 53 6.02 13.98 12.12
C ARG A 53 6.04 13.88 13.63
N GLN A 54 7.13 14.34 14.24
CA GLN A 54 7.31 14.45 15.68
C GLN A 54 7.05 13.13 16.43
N LEU A 55 7.47 12.01 15.85
CA LEU A 55 7.41 10.72 16.53
C LEU A 55 8.37 10.75 17.72
N ASN A 56 7.89 10.39 18.90
CA ASN A 56 8.69 10.25 20.10
C ASN A 56 8.87 8.75 20.41
N LEU A 57 10.12 8.28 20.40
CA LEU A 57 10.47 6.92 20.78
C LEU A 57 11.22 6.90 22.12
N PRO A 58 10.60 6.39 23.20
CA PRO A 58 11.25 6.27 24.49
C PRO A 58 12.50 5.37 24.45
N ALA A 59 13.41 5.59 25.39
CA ALA A 59 14.63 4.80 25.56
C ALA A 59 14.31 3.29 25.66
N LYS A 60 15.10 2.46 24.96
CA LYS A 60 14.94 0.99 24.90
C LYS A 60 13.58 0.50 24.39
N LYS A 61 12.79 1.35 23.74
CA LYS A 61 11.51 0.96 23.12
C LYS A 61 11.66 0.85 21.61
N SER A 62 10.68 0.17 21.02
CA SER A 62 10.60 -0.05 19.58
C SER A 62 9.25 0.42 19.04
N LEU A 63 9.26 0.96 17.82
CA LEU A 63 8.09 1.23 17.01
C LEU A 63 8.09 0.32 15.81
N ARG A 64 6.91 -0.18 15.47
CA ARG A 64 6.70 -1.13 14.40
C ARG A 64 5.88 -0.47 13.29
N PHE A 65 6.37 -0.56 12.08
CA PHE A 65 5.75 -0.02 10.87
C PHE A 65 5.46 -1.18 9.95
N ASP A 66 4.18 -1.52 9.80
CA ASP A 66 3.70 -2.57 8.90
C ASP A 66 2.23 -2.34 8.54
N PHE A 67 1.65 -3.32 7.83
CA PHE A 67 0.28 -3.27 7.40
C PHE A 67 -0.73 -3.21 8.57
N ASP A 68 -0.43 -3.88 9.69
CA ASP A 68 -1.29 -3.88 10.86
C ASP A 68 -1.21 -2.55 11.63
N THR A 69 -0.04 -1.89 11.66
CA THR A 69 0.15 -0.65 12.42
C THR A 69 -0.17 0.61 11.61
N VAL A 70 0.41 0.74 10.41
CA VAL A 70 0.34 1.95 9.58
C VAL A 70 -0.29 1.71 8.21
N GLY A 71 -0.72 0.48 7.91
CA GLY A 71 -1.33 0.15 6.63
C GLY A 71 -0.35 0.09 5.47
N TRP A 72 0.95 0.05 5.74
CA TRP A 72 1.98 -0.06 4.71
C TRP A 72 2.34 -1.51 4.43
N ASP A 73 2.12 -1.96 3.20
CA ASP A 73 2.54 -3.28 2.73
C ASP A 73 3.95 -3.19 2.13
N TRP A 74 4.96 -3.63 2.88
CA TRP A 74 6.37 -3.48 2.50
C TRP A 74 6.75 -4.36 1.32
N CYS A 75 7.30 -3.72 0.29
CA CYS A 75 7.79 -4.39 -0.92
C CYS A 75 9.29 -4.15 -1.14
N GLN A 76 9.93 -5.05 -1.89
CA GLN A 76 11.33 -4.94 -2.27
C GLN A 76 11.64 -3.55 -2.85
N GLY A 77 12.68 -2.91 -2.31
CA GLY A 77 13.10 -1.56 -2.68
C GLY A 77 12.45 -0.44 -1.87
N ASP A 78 11.36 -0.69 -1.14
CA ASP A 78 10.76 0.27 -0.21
C ASP A 78 11.78 0.70 0.85
N THR A 79 11.69 1.94 1.30
CA THR A 79 12.65 2.56 2.20
C THR A 79 11.96 3.20 3.38
N PHE A 80 12.41 2.87 4.60
CA PHE A 80 12.15 3.68 5.78
C PHE A 80 13.24 4.75 5.91
N ALA A 81 12.86 6.01 6.09
CA ALA A 81 13.78 7.11 6.26
C ALA A 81 13.46 7.92 7.52
N ILE A 82 14.50 8.38 8.21
CA ILE A 82 14.43 9.44 9.22
C ILE A 82 14.80 10.75 8.53
N LEU A 83 14.04 11.79 8.83
CA LEU A 83 14.22 13.11 8.23
C LEU A 83 14.86 14.06 9.24
N ASP A 84 15.74 14.93 8.73
CA ASP A 84 16.29 16.04 9.48
C ASP A 84 15.29 17.21 9.59
N LYS A 85 15.69 18.28 10.29
CA LYS A 85 14.87 19.49 10.48
C LYS A 85 14.59 20.25 9.17
N LYS A 86 15.36 20.00 8.11
CA LYS A 86 15.18 20.58 6.77
C LYS A 86 14.32 19.67 5.87
N GLY A 87 13.87 18.53 6.38
CA GLY A 87 13.10 17.53 5.63
C GLY A 87 13.93 16.65 4.70
N GLN A 88 15.27 16.67 4.84
CA GLN A 88 16.17 15.79 4.09
C GLN A 88 16.36 14.46 4.80
N VAL A 89 16.71 13.41 4.06
CA VAL A 89 16.96 12.08 4.63
C VAL A 89 18.26 12.09 5.42
N ASP A 90 18.18 11.89 6.73
CA ASP A 90 19.34 11.75 7.64
C ASP A 90 19.80 10.28 7.73
N LYS A 91 18.85 9.36 7.91
CA LYS A 91 19.10 7.91 7.94
C LYS A 91 18.06 7.16 7.13
N LYS A 92 18.44 6.02 6.55
CA LYS A 92 17.50 5.17 5.82
C LYS A 92 17.82 3.69 5.92
N TRP A 93 16.78 2.88 5.81
CA TRP A 93 16.82 1.44 5.70
C TRP A 93 15.98 1.02 4.51
N GLN A 94 16.64 0.45 3.52
CA GLN A 94 15.98 -0.06 2.32
C GLN A 94 15.72 -1.56 2.48
N LEU A 95 14.51 -1.98 2.16
CA LEU A 95 14.14 -3.38 2.12
C LEU A 95 14.82 -4.02 0.91
N ASN A 96 15.86 -4.81 1.17
CA ASN A 96 16.57 -5.58 0.16
C ASN A 96 16.73 -7.02 0.63
N LEU A 97 15.69 -7.83 0.45
CA LEU A 97 15.77 -9.26 0.72
C LEU A 97 16.32 -9.98 -0.49
N LYS A 98 17.28 -10.88 -0.26
CA LYS A 98 17.84 -11.72 -1.32
C LYS A 98 16.81 -12.77 -1.73
N VAL A 99 16.25 -12.63 -2.93
CA VAL A 99 15.38 -13.64 -3.53
C VAL A 99 16.27 -14.74 -4.15
N PRO A 100 16.10 -16.02 -3.79
CA PRO A 100 16.79 -17.12 -4.42
C PRO A 100 16.33 -17.27 -5.88
N ALA A 101 17.23 -17.69 -6.76
CA ALA A 101 16.87 -18.01 -8.14
C ALA A 101 15.91 -19.23 -8.18
N PRO A 102 15.14 -19.43 -9.26
CA PRO A 102 14.31 -20.62 -9.41
C PRO A 102 15.14 -21.90 -9.24
N GLY A 103 14.79 -22.73 -8.25
CA GLY A 103 15.57 -23.93 -7.91
C GLY A 103 16.43 -23.82 -6.65
N ASP A 104 16.75 -22.59 -6.21
CA ASP A 104 17.79 -22.34 -5.21
C ASP A 104 17.26 -22.05 -3.79
N CYS A 105 15.93 -22.00 -3.59
CA CYS A 105 15.37 -21.79 -2.24
C CYS A 105 15.76 -22.96 -1.35
N LYS A 106 16.49 -22.67 -0.27
CA LYS A 106 16.93 -23.70 0.71
C LYS A 106 15.78 -24.28 1.54
N GLU A 107 14.69 -23.52 1.70
CA GLU A 107 13.52 -23.97 2.48
C GLU A 107 12.63 -24.91 1.68
N CYS A 108 12.40 -24.62 0.40
CA CYS A 108 11.64 -25.51 -0.47
C CYS A 108 12.51 -26.35 -1.40
N HIS A 109 13.84 -26.30 -1.30
CA HIS A 109 14.77 -26.96 -2.24
C HIS A 109 14.47 -26.71 -3.73
N GLY A 110 13.88 -25.57 -4.07
CA GLY A 110 13.40 -25.32 -5.42
C GLY A 110 12.29 -26.28 -5.89
N THR A 111 11.66 -27.03 -4.98
CA THR A 111 10.60 -27.99 -5.28
C THR A 111 9.29 -27.25 -5.54
N HIS A 112 9.22 -26.77 -6.77
CA HIS A 112 8.06 -26.29 -7.46
C HIS A 112 7.49 -27.44 -8.31
N LYS A 113 7.39 -28.68 -7.83
CA LYS A 113 7.12 -29.81 -8.75
C LYS A 113 6.07 -30.77 -8.22
N CYS A 114 4.83 -30.47 -8.56
CA CYS A 114 3.96 -31.53 -9.08
C CYS A 114 4.21 -31.60 -10.59
N ARG A 115 4.22 -32.82 -11.15
CA ARG A 115 4.48 -33.09 -12.57
C ARG A 115 3.59 -32.30 -13.55
N TYR A 116 2.46 -31.77 -13.06
CA TYR A 116 1.44 -31.09 -13.85
C TYR A 116 1.51 -29.56 -13.77
N CYS A 117 2.02 -28.96 -12.68
CA CYS A 117 2.01 -27.50 -12.50
C CYS A 117 3.32 -26.81 -12.83
N ASN A 118 4.42 -27.57 -12.95
CA ASN A 118 5.79 -27.03 -13.05
C ASN A 118 6.10 -25.96 -11.98
N GLY A 119 5.31 -25.98 -10.89
CA GLY A 119 5.28 -25.10 -9.73
C GLY A 119 5.37 -23.62 -10.03
N ILE A 120 4.67 -23.22 -11.08
CA ILE A 120 4.30 -21.84 -11.27
C ILE A 120 3.13 -21.54 -10.30
N GLY A 121 3.46 -21.28 -9.03
CA GLY A 121 2.60 -20.41 -8.24
C GLY A 121 2.57 -19.06 -8.95
N ARG A 122 1.42 -18.69 -9.50
CA ARG A 122 1.29 -17.39 -10.16
C ARG A 122 0.78 -16.41 -9.12
N ILE A 123 1.50 -15.31 -8.98
CA ILE A 123 0.93 -14.13 -8.34
C ILE A 123 -0.18 -13.68 -9.27
N THR A 124 -1.43 -13.91 -8.86
CA THR A 124 -2.62 -13.53 -9.63
C THR A 124 -2.91 -12.05 -9.47
N ASN A 125 -2.46 -11.45 -8.37
CA ASN A 125 -2.64 -10.04 -8.11
C ASN A 125 -1.44 -9.48 -7.33
N TYR A 126 -0.63 -8.66 -8.00
CA TYR A 126 0.54 -8.00 -7.42
C TYR A 126 0.18 -6.90 -6.41
N LYS A 127 -1.07 -6.40 -6.40
CA LYS A 127 -1.53 -5.39 -5.43
C LYS A 127 -1.97 -6.01 -4.11
N THR A 128 -2.55 -7.21 -4.15
CA THR A 128 -3.03 -7.93 -2.96
C THR A 128 -2.14 -9.13 -2.61
N HIS A 129 -1.03 -9.29 -3.35
CA HIS A 129 -0.08 -10.37 -3.18
C HIS A 129 -0.76 -11.76 -3.17
N GLU A 130 -1.78 -11.91 -4.01
CA GLU A 130 -2.57 -13.14 -4.09
C GLU A 130 -1.84 -14.20 -4.92
N ILE A 131 -1.78 -15.42 -4.38
CA ILE A 131 -1.09 -16.56 -4.98
C ILE A 131 -2.14 -17.63 -5.29
N SER A 132 -2.22 -18.05 -6.56
CA SER A 132 -3.08 -19.19 -6.92
C SER A 132 -2.46 -20.53 -6.52
N SER A 133 -3.29 -21.45 -6.05
CA SER A 133 -2.91 -22.84 -5.82
C SER A 133 -3.10 -23.69 -7.07
N CYS A 134 -2.26 -24.72 -7.24
CA CYS A 134 -2.45 -25.70 -8.29
C CYS A 134 -3.72 -26.51 -8.04
N GLN A 135 -4.60 -26.66 -9.03
CA GLN A 135 -5.83 -27.46 -8.88
C GLN A 135 -5.59 -28.98 -8.75
N THR A 136 -4.40 -29.47 -9.13
CA THR A 136 -4.06 -30.91 -9.14
C THR A 136 -3.33 -31.35 -7.87
N CYS A 137 -2.38 -30.56 -7.38
CA CYS A 137 -1.62 -30.89 -6.16
C CYS A 137 -1.96 -29.98 -4.97
N TYR A 138 -2.81 -28.97 -5.16
CA TYR A 138 -3.18 -27.96 -4.17
C TYR A 138 -2.03 -27.14 -3.59
N GLY A 139 -0.80 -27.38 -4.03
CA GLY A 139 0.36 -26.58 -3.67
C GLY A 139 0.32 -25.21 -4.34
N THR A 140 0.68 -24.17 -3.58
CA THR A 140 0.96 -22.83 -4.12
C THR A 140 2.34 -22.76 -4.76
N GLY A 141 3.25 -23.64 -4.36
CA GLY A 141 4.61 -23.68 -4.89
C GLY A 141 5.33 -22.35 -4.70
N ILE A 142 5.19 -21.69 -3.56
CA ILE A 142 5.88 -20.43 -3.27
C ILE A 142 6.34 -20.46 -1.80
N CYS A 143 7.66 -20.56 -1.56
CA CYS A 143 8.27 -20.51 -0.21
C CYS A 143 8.46 -19.04 0.25
N GLN A 144 8.59 -18.79 1.56
CA GLN A 144 8.78 -17.43 2.08
C GLN A 144 10.12 -16.83 1.65
N THR A 145 11.15 -17.65 1.48
CA THR A 145 12.42 -17.21 0.90
C THR A 145 12.28 -16.82 -0.57
N CYS A 146 11.43 -17.52 -1.33
CA CYS A 146 11.18 -17.27 -2.77
C CYS A 146 10.26 -16.08 -3.01
N TYR A 147 9.41 -15.74 -2.03
CA TYR A 147 8.38 -14.74 -2.19
C TYR A 147 8.66 -13.51 -1.36
N VAL A 148 9.23 -12.53 -2.03
CA VAL A 148 9.33 -11.18 -1.51
C VAL A 148 8.33 -10.32 -2.31
N PRO A 149 7.38 -9.64 -1.65
CA PRO A 149 6.47 -8.71 -2.30
C PRO A 149 7.24 -7.70 -3.16
N MET A 150 6.82 -7.53 -4.41
CA MET A 150 7.34 -6.51 -5.32
C MET A 150 6.16 -5.68 -5.82
N ARG A 151 6.22 -4.36 -5.64
CA ARG A 151 5.30 -3.45 -6.35
C ARG A 151 5.73 -3.47 -7.80
N ASN A 152 4.78 -3.68 -8.73
CA ASN A 152 4.99 -3.75 -10.18
C ASN A 152 6.25 -3.00 -10.62
N GLN A 153 7.36 -3.73 -10.62
CA GLN A 153 8.60 -3.29 -11.21
C GLN A 153 8.36 -3.60 -12.69
N GLN A 154 8.19 -2.57 -13.50
CA GLN A 154 8.81 -2.68 -14.81
C GLN A 154 10.26 -3.04 -14.50
N PHE A 155 10.68 -4.23 -14.89
CA PHE A 155 12.03 -4.75 -14.65
C PHE A 155 13.04 -3.66 -15.00
N PHE A 156 13.55 -2.95 -13.99
CA PHE A 156 14.68 -2.05 -14.17
C PHE A 156 15.91 -2.89 -13.99
N ASP A 157 16.32 -3.47 -15.10
CA ASP A 157 17.70 -3.89 -15.30
C ASP A 157 18.62 -2.67 -15.09
N ASN A 158 19.83 -2.97 -14.66
CA ASN A 158 20.77 -2.07 -13.99
C ASN A 158 20.85 -0.61 -14.46
N GLY A 159 20.88 0.30 -13.48
CA GLY A 159 21.79 1.43 -13.50
C GLY A 159 21.42 2.61 -14.40
N TYR A 160 20.28 3.26 -14.20
CA TYR A 160 20.08 4.67 -14.54
C TYR A 160 18.91 5.19 -13.71
N ASN A 161 19.12 6.21 -12.86
CA ASN A 161 18.02 6.99 -12.28
C ASN A 161 17.47 7.88 -13.40
N PRO A 162 16.28 7.63 -13.97
CA PRO A 162 15.66 8.62 -14.84
C PRO A 162 15.09 9.69 -13.92
N MET A 163 15.40 10.96 -14.21
CA MET A 163 14.70 12.09 -13.59
C MET A 163 13.19 11.88 -13.62
N PRO A 164 12.44 12.41 -12.62
CA PRO A 164 10.99 12.29 -12.59
C PRO A 164 10.40 12.87 -13.87
N ASN A 165 9.85 11.99 -14.70
CA ASN A 165 9.12 12.39 -15.90
C ASN A 165 7.83 13.09 -15.44
N LEU A 166 7.87 14.42 -15.45
CA LEU A 166 6.80 15.31 -15.00
C LEU A 166 5.47 14.98 -15.73
N GLU A 167 5.56 14.64 -17.01
CA GLU A 167 4.45 14.23 -17.88
C GLU A 167 3.79 12.94 -17.36
N MET A 168 4.61 11.95 -17.00
CA MET A 168 4.13 10.65 -16.53
C MET A 168 3.50 10.75 -15.13
N ASN A 169 4.07 11.58 -14.25
CA ASN A 169 3.51 11.85 -12.93
C ASN A 169 2.20 12.65 -12.99
N ARG A 170 2.10 13.60 -13.93
CA ARG A 170 0.86 14.31 -14.24
C ARG A 170 -0.21 13.34 -14.75
N GLN A 171 0.13 12.47 -15.69
CA GLN A 171 -0.82 11.49 -16.24
C GLN A 171 -1.32 10.51 -15.17
N ARG A 172 -0.45 10.09 -14.24
CA ARG A 172 -0.83 9.28 -13.08
C ARG A 172 -1.80 10.01 -12.16
N ARG A 173 -1.52 11.28 -11.83
CA ARG A 173 -2.42 12.09 -10.99
C ARG A 173 -3.77 12.33 -11.65
N ILE A 174 -3.81 12.53 -12.98
CA ILE A 174 -5.05 12.61 -13.76
C ILE A 174 -5.84 11.29 -13.65
N ASN A 175 -5.18 10.14 -13.81
CA ASN A 175 -5.84 8.84 -13.72
C ASN A 175 -6.38 8.56 -12.30
N ASP A 176 -5.64 8.91 -11.25
CA ASP A 176 -6.09 8.76 -9.86
C ASP A 176 -7.31 9.64 -9.56
N LEU A 177 -7.30 10.90 -10.04
CA LEU A 177 -8.45 11.80 -9.90
C LEU A 177 -9.68 11.25 -10.63
N ARG A 178 -9.51 10.71 -11.85
CA ARG A 178 -10.59 10.07 -12.62
C ARG A 178 -11.17 8.85 -11.89
N MET A 179 -10.31 7.99 -11.34
CA MET A 179 -10.74 6.82 -10.56
C MET A 179 -11.53 7.24 -9.32
N ARG A 180 -11.07 8.27 -8.59
CA ARG A 180 -11.75 8.73 -7.37
C ARG A 180 -13.07 9.42 -7.66
N ILE A 181 -13.18 10.13 -8.78
CA ILE A 181 -14.45 10.68 -9.29
C ILE A 181 -15.41 9.53 -9.61
N TYR A 182 -14.94 8.50 -10.33
CA TYR A 182 -15.75 7.33 -10.69
C TYR A 182 -16.28 6.58 -9.45
N GLU A 183 -15.45 6.37 -8.44
CA GLU A 183 -15.86 5.73 -7.18
C GLU A 183 -16.95 6.53 -6.45
N LEU A 184 -16.81 7.86 -6.38
CA LEU A 184 -17.81 8.72 -5.74
C LEU A 184 -19.13 8.75 -6.54
N GLN A 185 -19.06 8.73 -7.87
CA GLN A 185 -20.24 8.61 -8.74
C GLN A 185 -20.94 7.27 -8.53
N SER A 186 -20.20 6.16 -8.50
CA SER A 186 -20.77 4.83 -8.24
C SER A 186 -21.47 4.74 -6.86
N LYS A 187 -20.93 5.42 -5.84
CA LYS A 187 -21.59 5.52 -4.52
C LYS A 187 -22.90 6.30 -4.58
N ILE A 188 -22.97 7.38 -5.37
CA ILE A 188 -24.21 8.13 -5.60
C ILE A 188 -25.22 7.26 -6.35
N ASP A 189 -24.81 6.58 -7.42
CA ASP A 189 -25.68 5.73 -8.24
C ASP A 189 -26.29 4.58 -7.42
N LYS A 190 -25.48 3.96 -6.55
CA LYS A 190 -25.94 2.93 -5.61
C LYS A 190 -26.99 3.48 -4.65
N MET A 191 -26.74 4.64 -4.04
CA MET A 191 -27.70 5.28 -3.15
C MET A 191 -29.03 5.61 -3.86
N GLU A 192 -28.98 6.10 -5.10
CA GLU A 192 -30.17 6.39 -5.90
C GLU A 192 -30.92 5.11 -6.33
N TRP A 193 -30.19 4.02 -6.57
CA TRP A 193 -30.79 2.72 -6.83
C TRP A 193 -31.48 2.15 -5.58
N ASP A 194 -30.82 2.22 -4.42
CA ASP A 194 -31.36 1.78 -3.13
C ASP A 194 -32.63 2.58 -2.77
N GLU A 195 -32.63 3.89 -3.00
CA GLU A 195 -33.80 4.75 -2.81
C GLU A 195 -34.96 4.35 -3.74
N ARG A 196 -34.67 4.11 -5.04
CA ARG A 196 -35.68 3.64 -6.01
C ARG A 196 -36.27 2.29 -5.60
N MET A 197 -35.44 1.37 -5.12
CA MET A 197 -35.89 0.05 -4.68
C MET A 197 -36.71 0.13 -3.38
N ALA A 198 -36.33 0.97 -2.43
CA ALA A 198 -37.10 1.19 -1.21
C ALA A 198 -38.49 1.78 -1.50
N ARG A 199 -38.58 2.76 -2.42
CA ARG A 199 -39.86 3.30 -2.90
C ARG A 199 -40.74 2.22 -3.56
N ARG A 200 -40.16 1.36 -4.40
CA ARG A 200 -40.89 0.24 -5.05
C ARG A 200 -41.39 -0.81 -4.07
N ARG A 201 -40.67 -1.03 -2.97
CA ARG A 201 -41.03 -2.00 -1.91
C ARG A 201 -42.05 -1.45 -0.90
N GLY A 202 -42.57 -0.22 -1.10
CA GLY A 202 -43.49 0.42 -0.16
C GLY A 202 -42.86 0.71 1.20
N THR A 203 -41.54 0.65 1.32
CA THR A 203 -40.83 0.96 2.55
C THR A 203 -40.85 2.47 2.72
N ASN A 204 -41.31 2.96 3.87
CA ASN A 204 -41.45 4.39 4.08
C ASN A 204 -40.06 5.04 4.23
N VAL A 205 -39.48 5.51 3.11
CA VAL A 205 -38.16 6.16 3.03
C VAL A 205 -38.14 7.53 3.75
N SER A 206 -39.29 7.95 4.30
CA SER A 206 -39.55 9.26 4.90
C SER A 206 -39.24 9.36 6.38
N SER A 207 -38.56 8.39 7.01
CA SER A 207 -38.02 8.63 8.35
C SER A 207 -37.03 9.79 8.26
N TYR A 208 -37.49 10.98 8.68
CA TYR A 208 -36.86 12.29 8.45
C TYR A 208 -35.36 12.30 8.73
N PHE A 209 -34.90 11.54 9.73
CA PHE A 209 -33.49 11.39 10.08
C PHE A 209 -32.64 10.61 9.06
N LEU A 210 -33.13 9.49 8.51
CA LEU A 210 -32.41 8.73 7.48
C LEU A 210 -32.37 9.52 6.16
N SER A 211 -33.47 10.16 5.78
CA SER A 211 -33.51 10.99 4.57
C SER A 211 -32.54 12.16 4.67
N ARG A 212 -32.48 12.85 5.81
CA ARG A 212 -31.54 13.95 6.05
C ARG A 212 -30.08 13.51 6.05
N SER A 213 -29.79 12.34 6.65
CA SER A 213 -28.45 11.76 6.65
C SER A 213 -27.98 11.36 5.25
N LEU A 214 -28.84 10.70 4.46
CA LEU A 214 -28.52 10.31 3.08
C LEU A 214 -28.34 11.54 2.17
N LEU A 215 -29.18 12.56 2.33
CA LEU A 215 -29.10 13.80 1.56
C LEU A 215 -27.82 14.58 1.89
N GLN A 216 -27.40 14.61 3.16
CA GLN A 216 -26.12 15.16 3.58
C GLN A 216 -24.93 14.38 3.03
N LEU A 217 -25.02 13.04 3.00
CA LEU A 217 -23.97 12.18 2.43
C LEU A 217 -23.82 12.43 0.92
N LYS A 218 -24.95 12.48 0.19
CA LYS A 218 -25.00 12.78 -1.24
C LYS A 218 -24.39 14.15 -1.53
N TYR A 219 -24.78 15.17 -0.77
CA TYR A 219 -24.22 16.52 -0.89
C TYR A 219 -22.72 16.55 -0.64
N THR A 220 -22.23 15.77 0.34
CA THR A 220 -20.80 15.65 0.64
C THR A 220 -20.04 15.02 -0.53
N TYR A 221 -20.55 13.93 -1.11
CA TYR A 221 -19.93 13.30 -2.28
C TYR A 221 -19.95 14.19 -3.51
N GLN A 222 -21.05 14.90 -3.76
CA GLN A 222 -21.13 15.87 -4.86
C GLN A 222 -20.12 17.01 -4.69
N THR A 223 -19.99 17.54 -3.47
CA THR A 223 -19.00 18.59 -3.17
C THR A 223 -17.57 18.09 -3.38
N GLN A 224 -17.28 16.83 -3.00
CA GLN A 224 -15.97 16.20 -3.23
C GLN A 224 -15.71 15.98 -4.72
N ILE A 225 -16.70 15.53 -5.49
CA ILE A 225 -16.59 15.40 -6.95
C ILE A 225 -16.27 16.75 -7.59
N ILE A 226 -16.97 17.82 -7.22
CA ILE A 226 -16.72 19.16 -7.78
C ILE A 226 -15.29 19.62 -7.49
N LYS A 227 -14.79 19.41 -6.26
CA LYS A 227 -13.40 19.71 -5.89
C LYS A 227 -12.40 18.90 -6.74
N LEU A 228 -12.60 17.59 -6.85
CA LEU A 228 -11.72 16.72 -7.65
C LEU A 228 -11.77 17.06 -9.15
N GLN A 229 -12.94 17.42 -9.68
CA GLN A 229 -13.09 17.88 -11.06
C GLN A 229 -12.42 19.23 -11.30
N SER A 230 -12.43 20.13 -10.31
CA SER A 230 -11.70 21.40 -10.40
C SER A 230 -10.18 21.20 -10.39
N GLU A 231 -9.68 20.28 -9.56
CA GLU A 231 -8.26 19.90 -9.52
C GLU A 231 -7.83 19.21 -10.83
N LEU A 232 -8.68 18.33 -11.36
CA LEU A 232 -8.45 17.67 -12.64
C LEU A 232 -8.41 18.69 -13.79
N ARG A 233 -9.34 19.67 -13.82
CA ARG A 233 -9.31 20.74 -14.82
C ARG A 233 -8.08 21.63 -14.71
N GLN A 234 -7.61 21.95 -13.51
CA GLN A 234 -6.36 22.71 -13.33
C GLN A 234 -5.14 21.93 -13.84
N LEU A 235 -5.13 20.61 -13.63
CA LEU A 235 -4.07 19.74 -14.14
C LEU A 235 -4.14 19.53 -15.66
N GLU A 236 -5.33 19.57 -16.26
CA GLU A 236 -5.52 19.46 -17.71
C GLU A 236 -5.26 20.80 -18.44
N ASN A 237 -5.66 21.94 -17.87
CA ASN A 237 -5.59 23.28 -18.48
C ASN A 237 -4.28 24.07 -18.26
N ASN A 238 -3.33 23.57 -17.46
CA ASN A 238 -2.00 24.21 -17.33
C ASN A 238 -1.08 23.98 -18.55
N PHE A 239 -1.68 23.81 -19.73
CA PHE A 239 -1.10 23.77 -21.07
C PHE A 239 -2.06 24.39 -22.07
#